data_AF-A0A3B9CVF3-F1
#
_entry.id   AF-A0A3B9CVF3-F1
#
_cell.length_a   1.000
_cell.length_b   1.000
_cell.length_c   1.000
_cell.angle_alpha   90.00
_cell.angle_beta   90.00
_cell.angle_gamma   90.00
#
_symmetry.space_group_name_H-M   'P 1'
#
loop_
_entity.id
_entity.type
_entity.pdbx_description
1 polymer ?
#
loop_
_entity_poly.entity_id
_entity_poly.type
_entity_poly.pdbx_seq_one_letter_code
_entity_poly.pdbx_strand_id
1 'polypeptide(L)'
;HTEVRLEDSWTEFAGTRPLFETNDEGDLTQIAADRRAYFAHDSFPTRKPAGQRRVFVLGGSTVQGRPFSLPTSFPTFLELTLGHATDHQDWDVINCGGISYASYRLRPVLAECLQHDPDLIIICTGHNEYLEFITYADVRSAPSSARAINRAASQLASVQFLRSAMLDVEQTGVLSTEVDAILDHADGLRAYHRHALHRADVVRKFGDYVQKMLRMCSRAEVPVLLVAPPSSLRDCPPFKSEFSAVTSDRVKQQIHSCLLSAQEPSNAQTVAALTLLERATSLDPAYAFSWYRLGLAQIQHKNFDAARASLRRACDEDVCPLRMTFALRTQMKQAAEDEGVTVLDLQDWLSGSARMGILGRDQLVDHVHPSFTVNQQIAVRLAEEMEQADLVSLPDGLHDIVAPEFQAHLQSLNNLYFLDGRRTLQVMKEWTQGRGDGPPLQSHQKTASQEGTAP
;
A
#
# COMPACT_ATOMS: atom_id res chain seq x y z
N HIS A 1 -34.69 -4.41 -7.09
CA HIS A 1 -33.77 -3.63 -7.91
C HIS A 1 -33.82 -2.18 -7.46
N THR A 2 -33.05 -1.85 -6.43
CA THR A 2 -32.89 -0.47 -5.96
C THR A 2 -31.51 -0.06 -6.47
N GLU A 3 -31.46 0.76 -7.52
CA GLU A 3 -30.21 1.35 -8.00
C GLU A 3 -29.57 2.12 -6.84
N VAL A 4 -28.46 1.60 -6.32
CA VAL A 4 -27.58 2.34 -5.43
C VAL A 4 -26.97 3.46 -6.27
N ARG A 5 -27.61 4.64 -6.30
CA ARG A 5 -26.98 5.85 -6.83
C ARG A 5 -25.83 6.23 -5.89
N LEU A 6 -24.63 5.77 -6.23
CA LEU A 6 -23.38 6.26 -5.67
C LEU A 6 -23.20 7.71 -6.13
N GLU A 7 -23.75 8.66 -5.38
CA GLU A 7 -23.57 10.11 -5.59
C GLU A 7 -22.19 10.65 -5.18
N ASP A 8 -21.14 9.81 -5.20
CA ASP A 8 -19.77 10.26 -4.97
C ASP A 8 -19.10 10.52 -6.32
N SER A 9 -19.17 11.77 -6.80
CA SER A 9 -18.37 12.19 -7.95
C SER A 9 -16.89 12.14 -7.60
N TRP A 10 -16.13 11.25 -8.25
CA TRP A 10 -14.68 11.07 -8.12
C TRP A 10 -13.89 12.24 -8.74
N THR A 11 -14.12 13.45 -8.24
CA THR A 11 -13.54 14.70 -8.76
C THR A 11 -12.02 14.79 -8.63
N GLU A 12 -11.40 13.81 -7.97
CA GLU A 12 -9.96 13.70 -7.76
C GLU A 12 -9.23 13.11 -8.97
N PHE A 13 -9.93 12.49 -9.94
CA PHE A 13 -9.33 11.82 -11.09
C PHE A 13 -9.74 12.42 -12.44
N ALA A 14 -8.83 12.39 -13.42
CA ALA A 14 -9.08 12.82 -14.80
C ALA A 14 -10.10 11.88 -15.49
N GLY A 15 -10.22 10.66 -14.98
CA GLY A 15 -11.27 9.69 -15.24
C GLY A 15 -11.04 8.43 -14.40
N THR A 16 -12.09 7.64 -14.18
CA THR A 16 -12.00 6.29 -13.60
C THR A 16 -12.27 5.29 -14.71
N ARG A 17 -11.37 4.31 -14.89
CA ARG A 17 -11.60 3.17 -15.79
C ARG A 17 -12.08 1.96 -14.98
N PRO A 18 -13.04 1.18 -15.48
CA PRO A 18 -13.41 -0.09 -14.87
C PRO A 18 -12.19 -0.98 -14.69
N LEU A 19 -12.15 -1.70 -13.57
CA LEU A 19 -11.19 -2.76 -13.33
C LEU A 19 -11.51 -3.98 -14.18
N PHE A 20 -12.80 -4.26 -14.38
CA PHE A 20 -13.27 -5.45 -15.05
C PHE A 20 -13.86 -5.16 -16.43
N GLU A 21 -13.73 -6.15 -17.31
CA GLU A 21 -14.45 -6.26 -18.57
C GLU A 21 -15.13 -7.63 -18.64
N THR A 22 -16.24 -7.74 -19.35
CA THR A 22 -16.83 -9.03 -19.68
C THR A 22 -16.20 -9.56 -20.97
N ASN A 23 -15.91 -10.87 -21.02
CA ASN A 23 -15.44 -11.52 -22.24
C ASN A 23 -16.51 -11.48 -23.36
N ASP A 24 -16.10 -11.84 -24.58
CA ASP A 24 -16.97 -11.81 -25.76
C ASP A 24 -18.21 -12.71 -25.63
N GLU A 25 -18.10 -13.81 -24.87
CA GLU A 25 -19.18 -14.78 -24.64
C GLU A 25 -20.19 -14.31 -23.58
N GLY A 26 -19.84 -13.31 -22.76
CA GLY A 26 -20.71 -12.73 -21.75
C GLY A 26 -20.77 -13.50 -20.41
N ASP A 27 -20.06 -14.62 -20.30
CA ASP A 27 -20.13 -15.55 -19.17
C ASP A 27 -19.02 -15.34 -18.13
N LEU A 28 -17.92 -14.68 -18.52
CA LEU A 28 -16.77 -14.42 -17.66
C LEU A 28 -16.50 -12.92 -17.52
N THR A 29 -16.35 -12.47 -16.28
CA THR A 29 -15.86 -11.13 -15.95
C THR A 29 -14.40 -11.24 -15.56
N GLN A 30 -13.53 -10.43 -16.15
CA GLN A 30 -12.07 -10.54 -16.00
C GLN A 30 -11.42 -9.18 -15.85
N ILE A 31 -10.21 -9.15 -15.29
CA ILE A 31 -9.40 -7.94 -15.24
C ILE A 31 -9.18 -7.42 -16.67
N ALA A 32 -9.64 -6.19 -16.90
CA ALA A 32 -9.67 -5.56 -18.21
C ALA A 32 -8.28 -5.48 -18.84
N ALA A 33 -8.19 -5.67 -20.16
CA ALA A 33 -6.90 -5.81 -20.85
C ALA A 33 -5.97 -4.61 -20.63
N ASP A 34 -6.53 -3.40 -20.56
CA ASP A 34 -5.78 -2.16 -20.33
C ASP A 34 -5.36 -1.95 -18.86
N ARG A 35 -5.85 -2.78 -17.93
CA ARG A 35 -5.53 -2.74 -16.49
C ARG A 35 -4.43 -3.73 -16.10
N ARG A 36 -4.11 -4.71 -16.96
CA ARG A 36 -3.14 -5.80 -16.69
C ARG A 36 -1.69 -5.36 -16.51
N ALA A 37 -1.37 -4.10 -16.80
CA ALA A 37 -0.07 -3.52 -16.44
C ALA A 37 0.09 -3.34 -14.92
N TYR A 38 -1.02 -3.15 -14.19
CA TYR A 38 -1.04 -2.85 -12.75
C TYR A 38 -1.66 -3.96 -11.92
N PHE A 39 -2.63 -4.68 -12.48
CA PHE A 39 -3.33 -5.78 -11.82
C PHE A 39 -2.88 -7.11 -12.41
N ALA A 40 -2.81 -8.15 -11.58
CA ALA A 40 -2.65 -9.51 -12.10
C ALA A 40 -3.88 -9.90 -12.93
N HIS A 41 -3.73 -10.78 -13.92
CA HIS A 41 -4.89 -11.31 -14.62
C HIS A 41 -5.65 -12.28 -13.70
N ASP A 42 -6.91 -11.98 -13.48
CA ASP A 42 -7.85 -12.77 -12.69
C ASP A 42 -9.25 -12.67 -13.32
N SER A 43 -10.12 -13.63 -13.04
CA SER A 43 -11.44 -13.72 -13.66
C SER A 43 -12.41 -14.57 -12.86
N PHE A 44 -13.70 -14.25 -12.95
CA PHE A 44 -14.77 -14.94 -12.24
C PHE A 44 -16.05 -15.01 -13.10
N PRO A 45 -16.95 -15.97 -12.85
CA PRO A 45 -18.22 -16.05 -13.57
C PRO A 45 -19.04 -14.75 -13.42
N THR A 46 -19.47 -14.17 -14.54
CA THR A 46 -20.27 -12.93 -14.59
C THR A 46 -21.56 -13.07 -13.79
N ARG A 47 -22.19 -14.25 -13.86
CA ARG A 47 -23.31 -14.61 -12.98
C ARG A 47 -22.78 -15.58 -11.93
N LYS A 48 -22.86 -15.16 -10.67
CA LYS A 48 -22.46 -15.97 -9.53
C LYS A 48 -23.32 -17.26 -9.48
N PRO A 49 -22.70 -18.46 -9.58
CA PRO A 49 -23.41 -19.73 -9.47
C PRO A 49 -24.10 -19.88 -8.11
N ALA A 50 -25.18 -20.66 -8.08
CA ALA A 50 -25.87 -20.97 -6.83
C ALA A 50 -24.97 -21.81 -5.91
N GLY A 51 -24.85 -21.40 -4.65
CA GLY A 51 -24.00 -22.08 -3.66
C GLY A 51 -22.52 -21.64 -3.66
N GLN A 52 -22.10 -20.84 -4.64
CA GLN A 52 -20.77 -20.23 -4.64
C GLN A 52 -20.77 -18.96 -3.76
N ARG A 53 -19.63 -18.71 -3.12
CA ARG A 53 -19.34 -17.53 -2.31
C ARG A 53 -18.19 -16.76 -2.96
N ARG A 54 -18.25 -15.44 -2.90
CA ARG A 54 -17.33 -14.56 -3.62
C ARG A 54 -16.66 -13.58 -2.67
N VAL A 55 -15.33 -13.60 -2.66
CA VAL A 55 -14.49 -12.69 -1.88
C VAL A 55 -13.69 -11.80 -2.84
N PHE A 56 -13.75 -10.50 -2.67
CA PHE A 56 -12.81 -9.61 -3.35
C PHE A 56 -11.74 -9.12 -2.37
N VAL A 57 -10.48 -9.31 -2.75
CA VAL A 57 -9.33 -8.84 -1.96
C VAL A 57 -8.72 -7.61 -2.63
N LEU A 58 -8.87 -6.45 -2.02
CA LEU A 58 -8.39 -5.17 -2.53
C LEU A 58 -7.11 -4.75 -1.83
N GLY A 59 -6.19 -4.16 -2.58
CA GLY A 59 -5.01 -3.55 -1.98
C GLY A 59 -3.94 -3.13 -2.97
N GLY A 60 -2.75 -2.88 -2.45
CA GLY A 60 -1.57 -2.56 -3.26
C GLY A 60 -0.90 -3.78 -3.89
N SER A 61 0.38 -3.61 -4.22
CA SER A 61 1.25 -4.66 -4.76
C SER A 61 1.38 -5.89 -3.86
N THR A 62 1.22 -5.73 -2.53
CA THR A 62 1.17 -6.84 -1.56
C THR A 62 0.03 -7.81 -1.87
N VAL A 63 -1.16 -7.30 -2.20
CA VAL A 63 -2.32 -8.14 -2.57
C VAL A 63 -2.12 -8.74 -3.95
N GLN A 64 -1.64 -7.93 -4.90
CA GLN A 64 -1.38 -8.37 -6.27
C GLN A 64 -0.44 -9.59 -6.35
N GLY A 65 0.41 -9.77 -5.33
CA GLY A 65 1.36 -10.87 -5.24
C GLY A 65 2.78 -10.48 -5.63
N ARG A 66 3.11 -9.19 -5.75
CA ARG A 66 4.49 -8.76 -6.00
C ARG A 66 5.43 -9.35 -4.94
N PRO A 67 6.64 -9.77 -5.34
CA PRO A 67 7.23 -9.65 -6.67
C PRO A 67 6.91 -10.82 -7.63
N PHE A 68 6.21 -11.87 -7.20
CA PHE A 68 6.05 -13.12 -7.95
C PHE A 68 4.74 -13.23 -8.74
N SER A 69 3.75 -12.38 -8.45
CA SER A 69 2.37 -12.41 -8.99
C SER A 69 1.44 -13.38 -8.23
N LEU A 70 0.24 -13.56 -8.80
CA LEU A 70 -0.92 -14.21 -8.21
C LEU A 70 -0.66 -15.60 -7.61
N PRO A 71 0.03 -16.56 -8.25
CA PRO A 71 0.12 -17.94 -7.76
C PRO A 71 0.73 -18.11 -6.37
N THR A 72 1.51 -17.15 -5.88
CA THR A 72 2.10 -17.18 -4.53
C THR A 72 1.63 -16.02 -3.65
N SER A 73 0.51 -15.40 -4.01
CA SER A 73 -0.14 -14.34 -3.26
C SER A 73 -1.04 -14.94 -2.17
N PHE A 74 -1.23 -14.21 -1.06
CA PHE A 74 -2.13 -14.66 0.00
C PHE A 74 -3.60 -14.82 -0.44
N PRO A 75 -4.15 -14.09 -1.45
CA PRO A 75 -5.48 -14.41 -1.99
C PRO A 75 -5.57 -15.82 -2.59
N THR A 76 -4.58 -16.26 -3.38
CA THR A 76 -4.57 -17.63 -3.92
C THR A 76 -4.44 -18.67 -2.82
N PHE A 77 -3.58 -18.45 -1.82
CA PHE A 77 -3.50 -19.36 -0.69
C PHE A 77 -4.77 -19.35 0.17
N LEU A 78 -5.49 -18.23 0.24
CA LEU A 78 -6.76 -18.13 0.95
C LEU A 78 -7.82 -18.98 0.24
N GLU A 79 -7.90 -18.93 -1.09
CA GLU A 79 -8.79 -19.79 -1.88
C GLU A 79 -8.51 -21.27 -1.61
N LEU A 80 -7.24 -21.70 -1.68
CA LEU A 80 -6.83 -23.06 -1.36
C LEU A 80 -7.21 -23.45 0.09
N THR A 81 -7.05 -22.53 1.05
CA THR A 81 -7.43 -22.76 2.45
C THR A 81 -8.95 -22.96 2.59
N LEU A 82 -9.74 -22.11 1.93
CA LEU A 82 -11.20 -22.16 1.96
C LEU A 82 -11.77 -23.38 1.23
N GLY A 83 -11.02 -23.96 0.28
CA GLY A 83 -11.36 -25.24 -0.36
C GLY A 83 -11.50 -26.42 0.61
N HIS A 84 -10.96 -26.30 1.84
CA HIS A 84 -11.13 -27.29 2.91
C HIS A 84 -12.24 -26.95 3.91
N ALA A 85 -13.03 -25.90 3.67
CA ALA A 85 -14.14 -25.54 4.54
C ALA A 85 -15.16 -26.70 4.69
N THR A 86 -15.66 -26.88 5.90
CA THR A 86 -16.58 -27.98 6.26
C THR A 86 -18.04 -27.67 5.98
N ASP A 87 -18.36 -26.41 5.67
CA ASP A 87 -19.69 -25.95 5.27
C ASP A 87 -20.01 -26.24 3.78
N HIS A 88 -19.07 -26.87 3.06
CA HIS A 88 -19.18 -27.26 1.64
C HIS A 88 -19.52 -26.09 0.70
N GLN A 89 -19.12 -24.88 1.06
CA GLN A 89 -19.23 -23.72 0.19
C GLN A 89 -18.10 -23.73 -0.85
N ASP A 90 -18.44 -23.40 -2.09
CA ASP A 90 -17.46 -23.15 -3.14
C ASP A 90 -17.01 -21.69 -3.06
N TRP A 91 -15.73 -21.43 -2.85
CA TRP A 91 -15.20 -20.09 -2.65
C TRP A 91 -14.44 -19.60 -3.88
N ASP A 92 -14.81 -18.43 -4.36
CA ASP A 92 -14.20 -17.70 -5.47
C ASP A 92 -13.48 -16.47 -4.87
N VAL A 93 -12.14 -16.48 -4.85
CA VAL A 93 -11.34 -15.41 -4.22
C VAL A 93 -10.63 -14.57 -5.27
N ILE A 94 -11.19 -13.39 -5.57
CA ILE A 94 -10.74 -12.52 -6.64
C ILE A 94 -9.69 -11.53 -6.12
N ASN A 95 -8.51 -11.56 -6.74
CA ASN A 95 -7.43 -10.63 -6.45
C ASN A 95 -7.62 -9.29 -7.18
N CYS A 96 -7.94 -8.25 -6.42
CA CYS A 96 -8.07 -6.87 -6.89
C CYS A 96 -6.89 -6.00 -6.42
N GLY A 97 -5.70 -6.58 -6.32
CA GLY A 97 -4.47 -5.89 -5.96
C GLY A 97 -3.86 -5.11 -7.13
N GLY A 98 -3.65 -3.81 -6.94
CA GLY A 98 -3.02 -2.93 -7.94
C GLY A 98 -1.62 -2.49 -7.53
N ILE A 99 -0.66 -2.56 -8.46
CA ILE A 99 0.71 -2.07 -8.23
C ILE A 99 0.69 -0.58 -7.90
N SER A 100 1.28 -0.21 -6.76
CA SER A 100 1.32 1.17 -6.25
C SER A 100 -0.05 1.80 -5.91
N TYR A 101 -1.12 1.00 -5.82
CA TYR A 101 -2.46 1.52 -5.47
C TYR A 101 -2.53 1.91 -3.99
N ALA A 102 -2.97 3.14 -3.74
CA ALA A 102 -3.27 3.70 -2.42
C ALA A 102 -4.79 3.73 -2.16
N SER A 103 -5.18 4.05 -0.93
CA SER A 103 -6.57 4.04 -0.47
C SER A 103 -7.54 4.83 -1.36
N TYR A 104 -7.13 6.01 -1.85
CA TYR A 104 -7.95 6.84 -2.73
C TYR A 104 -8.20 6.21 -4.11
N ARG A 105 -7.26 5.41 -4.63
CA ARG A 105 -7.44 4.63 -5.87
C ARG A 105 -8.22 3.33 -5.67
N LEU A 106 -8.23 2.76 -4.46
CA LEU A 106 -9.00 1.54 -4.15
C LEU A 106 -10.50 1.81 -3.99
N ARG A 107 -10.91 3.03 -3.63
CA ARG A 107 -12.33 3.38 -3.50
C ARG A 107 -13.17 3.14 -4.76
N PRO A 108 -12.79 3.62 -5.96
CA PRO A 108 -13.55 3.31 -7.18
C PRO A 108 -13.51 1.82 -7.53
N VAL A 109 -12.40 1.12 -7.24
CA VAL A 109 -12.31 -0.34 -7.40
C VAL A 109 -13.33 -1.05 -6.49
N LEU A 110 -13.43 -0.65 -5.23
CA LEU A 110 -14.42 -1.18 -4.29
C LEU A 110 -15.86 -0.93 -4.77
N ALA A 111 -16.14 0.27 -5.26
CA ALA A 111 -17.47 0.59 -5.79
C ALA A 111 -17.88 -0.32 -6.95
N GLU A 112 -16.91 -0.76 -7.75
CA GLU A 112 -17.13 -1.73 -8.83
C GLU A 112 -17.28 -3.16 -8.29
N CYS A 113 -16.39 -3.61 -7.39
CA CYS A 113 -16.50 -4.94 -6.76
C CYS A 113 -17.87 -5.17 -6.08
N LEU A 114 -18.44 -4.14 -5.45
CA LEU A 114 -19.76 -4.20 -4.82
C LEU A 114 -20.92 -4.43 -5.82
N GLN A 115 -20.69 -4.32 -7.13
CA GLN A 115 -21.67 -4.60 -8.18
C GLN A 115 -21.66 -6.07 -8.63
N HIS A 116 -20.75 -6.89 -8.10
CA HIS A 116 -20.53 -8.27 -8.54
C HIS A 116 -20.87 -9.32 -7.46
N ASP A 117 -21.89 -9.04 -6.66
CA ASP A 117 -22.47 -9.92 -5.62
C ASP A 117 -21.44 -10.50 -4.61
N PRO A 118 -20.58 -9.67 -3.98
CA PRO A 118 -19.62 -10.15 -2.99
C PRO A 118 -20.28 -10.65 -1.70
N ASP A 119 -19.76 -11.72 -1.11
CA ASP A 119 -20.07 -12.13 0.27
C ASP A 119 -19.10 -11.53 1.29
N LEU A 120 -17.91 -11.15 0.85
CA LEU A 120 -16.88 -10.57 1.70
C LEU A 120 -15.97 -9.65 0.89
N ILE A 121 -15.60 -8.54 1.51
CA ILE A 121 -14.53 -7.67 1.05
C ILE A 121 -13.34 -7.78 2.02
N ILE A 122 -12.14 -7.99 1.50
CA ILE A 122 -10.90 -7.88 2.29
C ILE A 122 -10.12 -6.67 1.77
N ILE A 123 -9.75 -5.74 2.65
CA ILE A 123 -9.01 -4.52 2.27
C ILE A 123 -7.65 -4.51 2.95
N CYS A 124 -6.57 -4.56 2.18
CA CYS A 124 -5.19 -4.48 2.66
C CYS A 124 -4.46 -3.28 2.06
N THR A 125 -4.32 -2.18 2.84
CA THR A 125 -3.84 -0.89 2.32
C THR A 125 -3.00 -0.09 3.32
N GLY A 126 -2.21 0.89 2.82
CA GLY A 126 -1.49 1.86 3.64
C GLY A 126 -0.03 2.13 3.25
N HIS A 127 0.59 1.30 2.40
CA HIS A 127 1.98 1.52 1.97
C HIS A 127 2.15 2.69 1.00
N ASN A 128 1.15 2.93 0.16
CA ASN A 128 1.30 3.73 -1.05
C ASN A 128 0.79 5.18 -0.91
N GLU A 129 0.37 5.58 0.29
CA GLU A 129 -0.32 6.87 0.51
C GLU A 129 0.54 8.11 0.24
N TYR A 130 1.87 7.94 0.11
CA TYR A 130 2.83 9.01 -0.16
C TYR A 130 3.45 8.94 -1.57
N LEU A 131 3.03 8.00 -2.42
CA LEU A 131 3.71 7.75 -3.70
C LEU A 131 3.44 8.81 -4.76
N GLU A 132 2.35 9.55 -4.69
CA GLU A 132 1.93 10.52 -5.71
C GLU A 132 1.89 11.94 -5.14
N PHE A 133 2.18 12.95 -5.97
CA PHE A 133 1.97 14.35 -5.59
C PHE A 133 0.49 14.70 -5.60
N ILE A 134 -0.20 14.38 -4.51
CA ILE A 134 -1.60 14.79 -4.37
C ILE A 134 -1.61 16.26 -3.93
N THR A 135 -1.60 17.18 -4.90
CA THR A 135 -1.95 18.57 -4.63
C THR A 135 -3.45 18.60 -4.42
N TYR A 136 -3.85 18.54 -3.15
CA TYR A 136 -5.23 18.77 -2.75
C TYR A 136 -5.55 20.26 -2.87
N ALA A 137 -5.54 20.77 -4.10
CA ALA A 137 -6.12 22.06 -4.38
C ALA A 137 -7.62 21.95 -4.06
N ASP A 138 -8.13 22.90 -3.29
CA ASP A 138 -9.51 23.00 -2.85
C ASP A 138 -10.50 22.60 -3.96
N VAL A 139 -11.05 21.38 -3.88
CA VAL A 139 -12.26 21.01 -4.62
C VAL A 139 -13.43 21.69 -3.89
N ARG A 140 -13.46 23.01 -3.98
CA ARG A 140 -14.64 23.81 -3.66
C ARG A 140 -15.65 23.55 -4.77
N SER A 141 -16.74 22.90 -4.37
CA SER A 141 -17.92 22.52 -5.17
C SER A 141 -18.22 23.43 -6.36
N ALA A 142 -18.02 22.93 -7.59
CA ALA A 142 -18.54 23.59 -8.79
C ALA A 142 -20.08 23.41 -8.89
N PRO A 143 -20.84 24.45 -9.30
CA PRO A 143 -22.30 24.38 -9.42
C PRO A 143 -22.74 23.22 -10.34
N SER A 144 -23.84 22.55 -9.98
CA SER A 144 -24.41 21.38 -10.68
C SER A 144 -24.75 21.64 -12.15
N SER A 145 -25.10 22.87 -12.52
CA SER A 145 -25.46 23.25 -13.88
C SER A 145 -24.26 23.26 -14.85
N ALA A 146 -23.07 23.63 -14.39
CA ALA A 146 -21.85 23.56 -15.21
C ALA A 146 -21.38 22.12 -15.45
N ARG A 147 -21.79 21.16 -14.59
CA ARG A 147 -21.41 19.74 -14.62
C ARG A 147 -22.18 18.90 -15.63
N ALA A 148 -23.43 19.26 -15.94
CA ALA A 148 -24.22 18.59 -16.98
C ALA A 148 -23.75 18.99 -18.38
N ILE A 149 -23.40 20.27 -18.56
CA ILE A 149 -22.92 20.82 -19.83
C ILE A 149 -21.55 20.22 -20.19
N ASN A 150 -20.64 20.05 -19.23
CA ASN A 150 -19.34 19.41 -19.47
C ASN A 150 -19.44 17.91 -19.80
N ARG A 151 -20.36 17.16 -19.17
CA ARG A 151 -20.58 15.73 -19.47
C ARG A 151 -21.19 15.51 -20.86
N ALA A 152 -22.16 16.34 -21.24
CA ALA A 152 -22.73 16.30 -22.58
C ALA A 152 -21.70 16.70 -23.64
N ALA A 153 -20.86 17.69 -23.34
CA ALA A 153 -19.80 18.13 -24.24
C ALA A 153 -18.66 17.09 -24.39
N SER A 154 -18.27 16.38 -23.33
CA SER A 154 -17.17 15.40 -23.38
C SER A 154 -17.49 14.11 -24.15
N GLN A 155 -18.76 13.86 -24.45
CA GLN A 155 -19.21 12.74 -25.29
C GLN A 155 -19.23 13.09 -26.79
N LEU A 156 -18.99 14.34 -27.16
CA LEU A 156 -18.87 14.77 -28.55
C LEU A 156 -17.42 14.61 -29.02
N ALA A 157 -17.21 13.81 -30.06
CA ALA A 157 -15.90 13.55 -30.66
C ALA A 157 -15.15 14.84 -31.07
N SER A 158 -15.88 15.91 -31.40
CA SER A 158 -15.32 17.23 -31.72
C SER A 158 -14.68 17.94 -30.51
N VAL A 159 -15.20 17.73 -29.30
CA VAL A 159 -14.64 18.30 -28.05
C VAL A 159 -13.41 17.52 -27.61
N GLN A 160 -13.38 16.20 -27.84
CA GLN A 160 -12.18 15.38 -27.65
C GLN A 160 -11.07 15.79 -28.63
N PHE A 161 -11.42 16.06 -29.89
CA PHE A 161 -10.47 16.56 -30.90
C PHE A 161 -9.96 17.98 -30.59
N LEU A 162 -10.82 18.87 -30.11
CA LEU A 162 -10.43 20.22 -29.67
C LEU A 162 -9.56 20.18 -28.40
N ARG A 163 -9.80 19.25 -27.47
CA ARG A 163 -8.91 19.00 -26.33
C ARG A 163 -7.56 18.42 -26.74
N SER A 164 -7.52 17.52 -27.74
CA SER A 164 -6.25 17.01 -28.27
C SER A 164 -5.47 18.06 -29.08
N ALA A 165 -6.16 19.06 -29.63
CA ALA A 165 -5.54 20.18 -30.37
C ALA A 165 -5.15 21.37 -29.46
N MET A 166 -5.68 21.44 -28.23
CA MET A 166 -5.30 22.40 -27.19
C MET A 166 -4.59 21.69 -26.03
N LEU A 167 -3.49 21.01 -26.33
CA LEU A 167 -2.53 20.55 -25.32
C LEU A 167 -1.64 21.73 -24.91
N ASP A 168 -2.19 22.59 -24.04
CA ASP A 168 -1.45 23.45 -23.11
C ASP A 168 -2.45 24.11 -22.13
N VAL A 169 -3.31 23.28 -21.52
CA VAL A 169 -4.06 23.70 -20.33
C VAL A 169 -3.61 22.80 -19.19
N GLU A 170 -2.70 23.35 -18.37
CA GLU A 170 -2.31 22.85 -17.06
C GLU A 170 -3.57 22.52 -16.24
N GLN A 171 -3.85 21.24 -16.02
CA GLN A 171 -4.82 20.83 -15.00
C GLN A 171 -4.08 20.62 -13.69
N THR A 172 -3.93 21.70 -12.94
CA THR A 172 -3.46 21.66 -11.56
C THR A 172 -4.47 20.92 -10.68
N GLY A 173 -4.10 19.79 -10.10
CA GLY A 173 -4.81 19.17 -8.97
C GLY A 173 -5.72 17.96 -9.26
N VAL A 174 -5.64 17.33 -10.45
CA VAL A 174 -6.41 16.13 -10.78
C VAL A 174 -5.45 14.97 -11.09
N LEU A 175 -5.61 13.83 -10.40
CA LEU A 175 -4.79 12.64 -10.61
C LEU A 175 -5.07 12.01 -11.98
N SER A 176 -4.01 11.49 -12.60
CA SER A 176 -4.10 10.64 -13.77
C SER A 176 -4.93 9.37 -13.49
N THR A 177 -5.50 8.81 -14.55
CA THR A 177 -6.29 7.57 -14.48
C THR A 177 -5.48 6.40 -13.89
N GLU A 178 -4.21 6.29 -14.29
CA GLU A 178 -3.27 5.30 -13.74
C GLU A 178 -2.36 5.91 -12.68
N VAL A 179 -1.70 5.07 -11.88
CA VAL A 179 -0.75 5.53 -10.86
C VAL A 179 0.46 6.18 -11.54
N ASP A 180 0.85 7.35 -11.03
CA ASP A 180 2.07 8.07 -11.44
C ASP A 180 2.96 8.30 -10.20
N ALA A 181 3.77 7.31 -9.86
CA ALA A 181 4.56 7.37 -8.64
C ALA A 181 5.76 8.30 -8.82
N ILE A 182 6.05 9.14 -7.82
CA ILE A 182 7.16 10.10 -7.85
C ILE A 182 8.49 9.41 -8.17
N LEU A 183 8.71 8.17 -7.69
CA LEU A 183 9.92 7.39 -7.94
C LEU A 183 10.06 6.84 -9.36
N ASP A 184 9.00 6.85 -10.17
CA ASP A 184 9.06 6.40 -11.57
C ASP A 184 9.85 7.37 -12.44
N HIS A 185 10.11 8.58 -11.95
CA HIS A 185 10.88 9.61 -12.64
C HIS A 185 12.37 9.60 -12.28
N ALA A 186 13.22 10.03 -13.23
CA ALA A 186 14.68 10.06 -13.08
C ALA A 186 15.21 10.82 -11.82
N ASP A 187 14.49 11.86 -11.37
CA ASP A 187 14.82 12.64 -10.17
C ASP A 187 13.87 12.36 -8.98
N GLY A 188 13.11 11.26 -9.04
CA GLY A 188 12.04 10.96 -8.10
C GLY A 188 12.46 10.99 -6.63
N LEU A 189 13.53 10.28 -6.29
CA LEU A 189 14.06 10.26 -4.92
C LEU A 189 14.55 11.65 -4.46
N ARG A 190 15.07 12.47 -5.39
CA ARG A 190 15.49 13.84 -5.09
C ARG A 190 14.30 14.74 -4.78
N ALA A 191 13.16 14.53 -5.43
CA ALA A 191 11.95 15.35 -5.28
C ALA A 191 11.22 15.16 -3.94
N TYR A 192 11.40 14.02 -3.27
CA TYR A 192 10.88 13.83 -1.91
C TYR A 192 11.57 14.77 -0.93
N HIS A 193 10.86 15.77 -0.42
CA HIS A 193 11.35 16.62 0.67
C HIS A 193 10.39 16.54 1.86
N ARG A 194 10.90 16.77 3.07
CA ARG A 194 10.08 16.77 4.29
C ARG A 194 8.83 17.67 4.21
N HIS A 195 8.90 18.74 3.41
CA HIS A 195 7.81 19.69 3.16
C HIS A 195 7.01 19.42 1.87
N ALA A 196 7.42 18.48 1.03
CA ALA A 196 6.79 18.25 -0.28
C ALA A 196 5.39 17.64 -0.18
N LEU A 197 5.06 17.02 0.96
CA LEU A 197 3.75 16.48 1.28
C LEU A 197 3.34 17.00 2.67
N HIS A 198 2.15 17.57 2.80
CA HIS A 198 1.56 17.82 4.11
C HIS A 198 1.25 16.47 4.76
N ARG A 199 2.23 15.85 5.43
CA ARG A 199 2.12 14.50 6.02
C ARG A 199 0.86 14.34 6.88
N ALA A 200 0.51 15.37 7.64
CA ALA A 200 -0.71 15.40 8.44
C ALA A 200 -1.99 15.31 7.58
N ASP A 201 -2.04 15.97 6.43
CA ASP A 201 -3.17 15.89 5.51
C ASP A 201 -3.26 14.51 4.83
N VAL A 202 -2.13 13.92 4.45
CA VAL A 202 -2.11 12.54 3.93
C VAL A 202 -2.67 11.58 4.97
N VAL A 203 -2.21 11.68 6.22
CA VAL A 203 -2.66 10.85 7.34
C VAL A 203 -4.15 11.00 7.60
N ARG A 204 -4.65 12.25 7.68
CA ARG A 204 -6.08 12.52 7.89
C ARG A 204 -6.92 11.97 6.75
N LYS A 205 -6.54 12.24 5.49
CA LYS A 205 -7.31 11.79 4.33
C LYS A 205 -7.29 10.29 4.14
N PHE A 206 -6.18 9.64 4.46
CA PHE A 206 -6.13 8.18 4.53
C PHE A 206 -7.21 7.64 5.48
N GLY A 207 -7.33 8.20 6.69
CA GLY A 207 -8.42 7.89 7.60
C GLY A 207 -9.80 8.12 6.98
N ASP A 208 -10.01 9.28 6.35
CA ASP A 208 -11.26 9.60 5.64
C ASP A 208 -11.59 8.58 4.53
N TYR A 209 -10.61 8.13 3.75
CA TYR A 209 -10.81 7.16 2.67
C TYR A 209 -11.09 5.75 3.20
N VAL A 210 -10.36 5.31 4.24
CA VAL A 210 -10.64 4.03 4.92
C VAL A 210 -12.06 4.05 5.46
N GLN A 211 -12.45 5.07 6.22
CA GLN A 211 -13.81 5.19 6.76
C GLN A 211 -14.88 5.17 5.66
N LYS A 212 -14.66 5.87 4.54
CA LYS A 212 -15.58 5.86 3.39
C LYS A 212 -15.71 4.46 2.78
N MET A 213 -14.61 3.72 2.62
CA MET A 213 -14.65 2.34 2.11
C MET A 213 -15.44 1.42 3.04
N LEU A 214 -15.22 1.50 4.35
CA LEU A 214 -15.96 0.71 5.34
C LEU A 214 -17.47 1.03 5.29
N ARG A 215 -17.84 2.31 5.18
CA ARG A 215 -19.24 2.74 5.01
C ARG A 215 -19.86 2.25 3.69
N MET A 216 -19.09 2.14 2.62
CA MET A 216 -19.59 1.59 1.35
C MET A 216 -19.97 0.11 1.53
N CYS A 217 -19.12 -0.68 2.18
CA CYS A 217 -19.43 -2.08 2.52
C CYS A 217 -20.64 -2.19 3.44
N SER A 218 -20.69 -1.41 4.52
CA SER A 218 -21.82 -1.39 5.46
C SER A 218 -23.15 -1.06 4.77
N ARG A 219 -23.19 -0.05 3.89
CA ARG A 219 -24.40 0.32 3.13
C ARG A 219 -24.83 -0.74 2.12
N ALA A 220 -23.88 -1.50 1.59
CA ALA A 220 -24.16 -2.61 0.70
C ALA A 220 -24.51 -3.90 1.47
N GLU A 221 -24.49 -3.86 2.81
CA GLU A 221 -24.70 -5.01 3.69
C GLU A 221 -23.69 -6.15 3.44
N VAL A 222 -22.46 -5.78 3.03
CA VAL A 222 -21.37 -6.73 2.75
C VAL A 222 -20.35 -6.70 3.89
N PRO A 223 -20.05 -7.83 4.53
CA PRO A 223 -18.98 -7.96 5.52
C PRO A 223 -17.63 -7.47 4.99
N VAL A 224 -16.80 -6.92 5.88
CA VAL A 224 -15.46 -6.45 5.54
C VAL A 224 -14.44 -6.88 6.59
N LEU A 225 -13.29 -7.38 6.12
CA LEU A 225 -12.09 -7.56 6.93
C LEU A 225 -11.04 -6.52 6.52
N LEU A 226 -10.61 -5.70 7.49
CA LEU A 226 -9.57 -4.70 7.27
C LEU A 226 -8.21 -5.23 7.71
N VAL A 227 -7.20 -5.12 6.84
CA VAL A 227 -5.86 -5.65 7.06
C VAL A 227 -4.85 -4.52 7.02
N ALA A 228 -4.09 -4.33 8.09
CA ALA A 228 -2.98 -3.39 8.13
C ALA A 228 -1.69 -4.12 7.72
N PRO A 229 -1.05 -3.78 6.58
CA PRO A 229 0.04 -4.59 6.05
C PRO A 229 1.34 -4.46 6.86
N PRO A 230 2.25 -5.46 6.81
CA PRO A 230 3.50 -5.45 7.56
C PRO A 230 4.59 -4.64 6.84
N SER A 231 5.63 -4.22 7.57
CA SER A 231 6.82 -3.56 7.01
C SER A 231 8.11 -4.11 7.60
N SER A 232 9.17 -4.14 6.79
CA SER A 232 10.51 -4.50 7.25
C SER A 232 11.11 -3.33 7.99
N LEU A 233 11.32 -3.50 9.30
CA LEU A 233 11.94 -2.49 10.15
C LEU A 233 13.44 -2.75 10.30
N ARG A 234 13.83 -4.02 10.45
CA ARG A 234 15.21 -4.41 10.76
C ARG A 234 16.16 -4.31 9.59
N ASP A 235 15.71 -4.72 8.40
CA ASP A 235 16.57 -4.98 7.25
C ASP A 235 16.34 -3.99 6.09
N CYS A 236 15.71 -2.85 6.41
CA CYS A 236 15.39 -1.79 5.47
C CYS A 236 15.71 -0.42 6.09
N PRO A 237 16.86 0.20 5.77
CA PRO A 237 17.15 1.57 6.20
C PRO A 237 16.11 2.56 5.64
N PRO A 238 16.07 3.80 6.14
CA PRO A 238 15.32 4.86 5.50
C PRO A 238 15.80 5.06 4.06
N PHE A 239 14.87 5.26 3.12
CA PHE A 239 15.18 5.52 1.72
C PHE A 239 15.78 6.92 1.53
N LYS A 240 15.30 7.90 2.31
CA LYS A 240 15.88 9.25 2.33
C LYS A 240 15.81 9.85 3.72
N SER A 241 16.90 10.48 4.15
CA SER A 241 16.97 11.22 5.41
C SER A 241 17.30 12.68 5.14
N GLU A 242 16.54 13.59 5.74
CA GLU A 242 16.79 15.03 5.70
C GLU A 242 16.77 15.57 7.13
N PHE A 243 17.70 16.48 7.40
CA PHE A 243 17.71 17.25 8.64
C PHE A 243 16.50 18.18 8.69
N SER A 244 16.08 18.55 9.89
CA SER A 244 15.11 19.62 10.09
C SER A 244 15.63 20.95 9.51
N ALA A 245 14.71 21.78 9.02
CA ALA A 245 15.04 23.09 8.44
C ALA A 245 15.77 24.01 9.42
N VAL A 246 15.56 23.82 10.73
CA VAL A 246 16.20 24.62 11.81
C VAL A 246 17.57 24.09 12.24
N THR A 247 18.01 22.93 11.72
CA THR A 247 19.25 22.30 12.13
C THR A 247 20.46 23.01 11.52
N SER A 248 21.28 23.65 12.36
CA SER A 248 22.51 24.33 11.93
C SER A 248 23.56 23.38 11.37
N ASP A 249 24.44 23.86 10.49
CA ASP A 249 25.51 23.03 9.90
C ASP A 249 26.47 22.47 10.96
N ARG A 250 26.71 23.22 12.04
CA ARG A 250 27.47 22.72 13.20
C ARG A 250 26.81 21.48 13.81
N VAL A 251 25.50 21.50 13.98
CA VAL A 251 24.75 20.35 14.52
C VAL A 251 24.76 19.19 13.52
N LYS A 252 24.61 19.45 12.22
CA LYS A 252 24.74 18.42 11.17
C LYS A 252 26.11 17.72 11.23
N GLN A 253 27.19 18.50 11.36
CA GLN A 253 28.55 17.95 11.53
C GLN A 253 28.69 17.13 12.81
N GLN A 254 28.10 17.56 13.92
CA GLN A 254 28.09 16.80 15.18
C GLN A 254 27.35 15.46 15.03
N ILE A 255 26.19 15.45 14.38
CA ILE A 255 25.42 14.24 14.10
C ILE A 255 26.25 13.29 13.22
N HIS A 256 26.84 13.80 12.14
CA HIS A 256 27.67 12.99 11.25
C HIS A 256 28.88 12.39 11.99
N SER A 257 29.55 13.18 12.84
CA SER A 257 30.64 12.68 13.69
C SER A 257 30.16 11.57 14.64
N CYS A 258 29.01 11.72 15.29
CA CYS A 258 28.45 10.67 16.15
C CYS A 258 28.18 9.38 15.36
N LEU A 259 27.62 9.48 14.15
CA LEU A 259 27.29 8.33 13.30
C LEU A 259 28.52 7.57 12.80
N LEU A 260 29.59 8.30 12.45
CA LEU A 260 30.87 7.73 12.02
C LEU A 260 31.60 7.08 13.20
N SER A 261 31.69 7.76 14.34
CA SER A 261 32.33 7.20 15.55
C SER A 261 31.61 5.97 16.10
N ALA A 262 30.32 5.82 15.80
CA ALA A 262 29.54 4.62 16.14
C ALA A 262 29.66 3.46 15.11
N GLN A 263 30.37 3.63 13.98
CA GLN A 263 30.62 2.54 13.01
C GLN A 263 31.77 1.60 13.41
N GLU A 264 32.64 2.02 14.32
CA GLU A 264 33.88 1.31 14.71
C GLU A 264 33.82 0.65 16.11
N PRO A 265 32.82 -0.18 16.49
CA PRO A 265 32.89 -0.86 17.77
C PRO A 265 33.69 -2.16 17.66
N SER A 266 34.85 -2.20 18.31
CA SER A 266 35.29 -3.45 18.95
C SER A 266 34.26 -3.85 20.03
N ASN A 267 34.21 -5.13 20.44
CA ASN A 267 33.27 -5.61 21.47
C ASN A 267 33.30 -4.82 22.81
N ALA A 268 34.36 -4.02 23.06
CA ALA A 268 34.51 -3.19 24.25
C ALA A 268 33.94 -1.76 24.13
N GLN A 269 33.53 -1.31 22.93
CA GLN A 269 33.09 0.08 22.67
C GLN A 269 31.57 0.22 22.45
N THR A 270 30.82 -0.86 22.64
CA THR A 270 29.40 -0.93 22.26
C THR A 270 28.50 0.01 23.09
N VAL A 271 28.83 0.28 24.36
CA VAL A 271 28.08 1.25 25.20
C VAL A 271 28.33 2.69 24.74
N ALA A 272 29.57 3.03 24.40
CA ALA A 272 29.92 4.35 23.87
C ALA A 272 29.21 4.62 22.54
N ALA A 273 29.06 3.59 21.69
CA ALA A 273 28.30 3.69 20.44
C ALA A 273 26.81 4.01 20.69
N LEU A 274 26.16 3.38 21.68
CA LEU A 274 24.77 3.70 22.03
C LEU A 274 24.62 5.17 22.45
N THR A 275 25.47 5.66 23.36
CA THR A 275 25.42 7.06 23.82
C THR A 275 25.62 8.05 22.68
N LEU A 276 26.52 7.77 21.74
CA LEU A 276 26.71 8.61 20.55
C LEU A 276 25.47 8.61 19.65
N LEU A 277 24.82 7.47 19.46
CA LEU A 277 23.64 7.35 18.63
C LEU A 277 22.40 7.99 19.27
N GLU A 278 22.21 7.84 20.59
CA GLU A 278 21.19 8.54 21.37
C GLU A 278 21.39 10.07 21.27
N ARG A 279 22.65 10.53 21.39
CA ARG A 279 22.99 11.93 21.15
C ARG A 279 22.65 12.37 19.71
N ALA A 280 22.96 11.56 18.71
CA ALA A 280 22.64 11.89 17.32
C ALA A 280 21.12 12.03 17.10
N THR A 281 20.30 11.16 17.71
CA THR A 281 18.83 11.24 17.63
C THR A 281 18.23 12.42 18.38
N SER A 282 18.85 12.87 19.47
CA SER A 282 18.38 14.04 20.24
C SER A 282 18.78 15.37 19.60
N LEU A 283 19.92 15.42 18.91
CA LEU A 283 20.38 16.62 18.19
C LEU A 283 19.46 17.00 17.02
N ASP A 284 18.93 16.01 16.29
CA ASP A 284 17.89 16.21 15.29
C ASP A 284 17.00 14.96 15.18
N PRO A 285 15.85 14.95 15.87
CA PRO A 285 14.90 13.82 15.82
C PRO A 285 14.31 13.57 14.43
N ALA A 286 14.40 14.53 13.51
CA ALA A 286 13.91 14.39 12.15
C ALA A 286 14.86 13.55 11.28
N TYR A 287 16.14 13.44 11.64
CA TYR A 287 17.11 12.74 10.81
C TYR A 287 16.97 11.20 10.93
N ALA A 288 16.14 10.61 10.07
CA ALA A 288 15.70 9.20 10.13
C ALA A 288 16.87 8.20 10.25
N PHE A 289 17.97 8.42 9.54
CA PHE A 289 19.12 7.52 9.57
C PHE A 289 19.75 7.36 10.97
N SER A 290 19.72 8.39 11.82
CA SER A 290 20.21 8.29 13.21
C SER A 290 19.40 7.28 14.02
N TRP A 291 18.08 7.28 13.86
CA TRP A 291 17.19 6.32 14.51
C TRP A 291 17.43 4.89 14.05
N TYR A 292 17.65 4.70 12.75
CA TYR A 292 17.94 3.37 12.20
C TYR A 292 19.23 2.81 12.81
N ARG A 293 20.29 3.63 12.85
CA ARG A 293 21.58 3.24 13.43
C ARG A 293 21.46 2.94 14.92
N LEU A 294 20.70 3.75 15.67
CA LEU A 294 20.40 3.50 17.09
C LEU A 294 19.69 2.15 17.27
N GLY A 295 18.68 1.85 16.44
CA GLY A 295 17.95 0.59 16.49
C GLY A 295 18.83 -0.64 16.24
N LEU A 296 19.73 -0.58 15.26
CA LEU A 296 20.69 -1.66 15.01
C LEU A 296 21.67 -1.86 16.18
N ALA A 297 22.16 -0.78 16.79
CA ALA A 297 23.01 -0.88 17.97
C ALA A 297 22.24 -1.48 19.16
N GLN A 298 20.98 -1.10 19.37
CA GLN A 298 20.12 -1.67 20.42
C GLN A 298 19.87 -3.17 20.21
N ILE A 299 19.74 -3.64 18.97
CA ILE A 299 19.70 -5.08 18.65
C ILE A 299 20.97 -5.80 19.12
N GLN A 300 22.16 -5.23 18.85
CA GLN A 300 23.43 -5.81 19.26
C GLN A 300 23.53 -5.94 20.79
N HIS A 301 22.93 -5.02 21.53
CA HIS A 301 22.81 -5.03 22.99
C HIS A 301 21.62 -5.81 23.54
N LYS A 302 20.86 -6.51 22.67
CA LYS A 302 19.67 -7.28 23.03
C LYS A 302 18.55 -6.45 23.69
N ASN A 303 18.54 -5.13 23.50
CA ASN A 303 17.45 -4.26 23.92
C ASN A 303 16.41 -4.17 22.80
N PHE A 304 15.64 -5.23 22.61
CA PHE A 304 14.77 -5.40 21.45
C PHE A 304 13.55 -4.47 21.45
N ASP A 305 13.00 -4.13 22.62
CA ASP A 305 11.89 -3.18 22.71
C ASP A 305 12.32 -1.76 22.30
N ALA A 306 13.48 -1.31 22.79
CA ALA A 306 14.04 -0.03 22.38
C ALA A 306 14.42 -0.04 20.89
N ALA A 307 15.01 -1.14 20.41
CA ALA A 307 15.31 -1.30 18.99
C ALA A 307 14.07 -1.18 18.11
N ARG A 308 12.97 -1.86 18.48
CA ARG A 308 11.70 -1.77 17.75
C ARG A 308 11.18 -0.34 17.71
N ALA A 309 11.24 0.38 18.83
CA ALA A 309 10.84 1.79 18.89
C ALA A 309 11.70 2.69 17.99
N SER A 310 13.02 2.54 18.03
CA SER A 310 13.95 3.32 17.19
C SER A 310 13.80 3.01 15.70
N LEU A 311 13.69 1.74 15.32
CA LEU A 311 13.51 1.34 13.91
C LEU A 311 12.15 1.79 13.37
N ARG A 312 11.09 1.74 14.18
CA ARG A 312 9.79 2.34 13.83
C ARG A 312 9.94 3.84 13.59
N ARG A 313 10.65 4.55 14.48
CA ARG A 313 10.87 5.99 14.30
C ARG A 313 11.67 6.29 13.04
N ALA A 314 12.64 5.46 12.69
CA ALA A 314 13.38 5.59 11.44
C ALA A 314 12.47 5.45 10.21
N CYS A 315 11.50 4.53 10.25
CA CYS A 315 10.49 4.38 9.20
C CYS A 315 9.57 5.60 9.11
N ASP A 316 9.07 6.11 10.24
CA ASP A 316 8.16 7.26 10.28
C ASP A 316 8.83 8.56 9.83
N GLU A 317 10.13 8.71 10.10
CA GLU A 317 10.90 9.89 9.73
C GLU A 317 11.43 9.86 8.30
N ASP A 318 11.34 8.72 7.62
CA ASP A 318 11.78 8.53 6.24
C ASP A 318 11.12 9.55 5.31
N VAL A 319 11.95 10.29 4.57
CA VAL A 319 11.48 11.38 3.70
C VAL A 319 10.80 10.83 2.44
N CYS A 320 11.11 9.59 2.07
CA CYS A 320 10.45 8.83 1.01
C CYS A 320 9.69 7.65 1.65
N PRO A 321 8.45 7.85 2.15
CA PRO A 321 7.76 6.86 2.94
C PRO A 321 7.09 5.83 2.02
N LEU A 322 7.85 4.77 1.67
CA LEU A 322 7.34 3.60 0.91
C LEU A 322 6.75 2.51 1.82
N ARG A 323 6.57 2.82 3.11
CA ARG A 323 6.09 1.92 4.16
C ARG A 323 4.94 2.60 4.90
N MET A 324 3.98 1.80 5.37
CA MET A 324 2.87 2.32 6.16
C MET A 324 3.41 2.87 7.48
N THR A 325 3.38 4.19 7.62
CA THR A 325 3.82 4.87 8.86
C THR A 325 2.91 4.54 10.04
N PHE A 326 3.42 4.69 11.25
CA PHE A 326 2.66 4.50 12.48
C PHE A 326 1.44 5.43 12.57
N ALA A 327 1.56 6.65 12.05
CA ALA A 327 0.45 7.60 12.01
C ALA A 327 -0.71 7.11 11.12
N LEU A 328 -0.41 6.60 9.92
CA LEU A 328 -1.42 5.97 9.05
C LEU A 328 -2.06 4.77 9.75
N ARG A 329 -1.25 3.88 10.34
CA ARG A 329 -1.75 2.70 11.05
C ARG A 329 -2.70 3.06 12.18
N THR A 330 -2.38 4.11 12.94
CA THR A 330 -3.24 4.62 14.01
C THR A 330 -4.56 5.15 13.45
N GLN A 331 -4.54 5.92 12.36
CA GLN A 331 -5.76 6.41 11.72
C GLN A 331 -6.62 5.28 11.14
N MET A 332 -6.03 4.24 10.54
CA MET A 332 -6.77 3.06 10.09
C MET A 332 -7.49 2.37 11.26
N LYS A 333 -6.78 2.15 12.37
CA LYS A 333 -7.37 1.52 13.57
C LYS A 333 -8.52 2.36 14.14
N GLN A 334 -8.35 3.68 14.20
CA GLN A 334 -9.43 4.58 14.64
C GLN A 334 -10.64 4.52 13.70
N ALA A 335 -10.44 4.62 12.38
CA ALA A 335 -11.53 4.55 11.41
C ALA A 335 -12.27 3.21 11.46
N ALA A 336 -11.58 2.12 11.75
CA ALA A 336 -12.17 0.81 11.91
C ALA A 336 -12.98 0.70 13.22
N GLU A 337 -12.44 1.21 14.34
CA GLU A 337 -13.14 1.28 15.62
C GLU A 337 -14.44 2.09 15.51
N ASP A 338 -14.39 3.26 14.85
CA ASP A 338 -15.56 4.13 14.64
C ASP A 338 -16.69 3.44 13.85
N GLU A 339 -16.33 2.52 12.95
CA GLU A 339 -17.27 1.77 12.10
C GLU A 339 -17.55 0.34 12.61
N GLY A 340 -16.99 -0.03 13.77
CA GLY A 340 -17.18 -1.36 14.37
C GLY A 340 -16.55 -2.52 13.59
N VAL A 341 -15.47 -2.26 12.85
CA VAL A 341 -14.76 -3.25 12.02
C VAL A 341 -13.46 -3.70 12.69
N THR A 342 -13.23 -5.01 12.75
CA THR A 342 -11.98 -5.57 13.26
C THR A 342 -10.83 -5.35 12.27
N VAL A 343 -9.65 -5.00 12.80
CA VAL A 343 -8.41 -4.86 12.02
C VAL A 343 -7.46 -6.01 12.31
N LEU A 344 -7.13 -6.79 11.28
CA LEU A 344 -5.99 -7.70 11.32
C LEU A 344 -4.70 -6.92 11.11
N ASP A 345 -3.99 -6.62 12.20
CA ASP A 345 -2.68 -5.95 12.13
C ASP A 345 -1.55 -6.97 11.90
N LEU A 346 -1.12 -7.11 10.64
CA LEU A 346 -0.06 -8.04 10.26
C LEU A 346 1.31 -7.65 10.83
N GLN A 347 1.55 -6.36 11.10
CA GLN A 347 2.81 -5.92 11.71
C GLN A 347 2.91 -6.46 13.15
N ASP A 348 1.84 -6.29 13.93
CA ASP A 348 1.78 -6.72 15.33
C ASP A 348 1.73 -8.26 15.42
N TRP A 349 0.90 -8.90 14.60
CA TRP A 349 0.74 -10.36 14.59
C TRP A 349 2.04 -11.10 14.21
N LEU A 350 2.67 -10.73 13.08
CA LEU A 350 3.92 -11.38 12.65
C LEU A 350 5.07 -11.09 13.62
N SER A 351 5.05 -9.93 14.30
CA SER A 351 6.05 -9.61 15.32
C SER A 351 6.01 -10.59 16.50
N GLY A 352 4.88 -11.24 16.78
CA GLY A 352 4.76 -12.23 17.86
C GLY A 352 5.63 -13.48 17.67
N SER A 353 5.88 -13.89 16.42
CA SER A 353 6.72 -15.06 16.08
C SER A 353 8.06 -14.68 15.43
N ALA A 354 8.26 -13.39 15.15
CA ALA A 354 9.49 -12.91 14.54
C ALA A 354 10.69 -12.97 15.48
N ARG A 355 11.86 -13.23 14.92
CA ARG A 355 13.13 -13.14 15.64
C ARG A 355 13.29 -11.74 16.24
N MET A 356 13.52 -11.68 17.57
CA MET A 356 13.66 -10.43 18.34
C MET A 356 12.37 -9.58 18.39
N GLY A 357 11.23 -10.09 17.92
CA GLY A 357 9.98 -9.34 17.84
C GLY A 357 9.98 -8.22 16.79
N ILE A 358 10.93 -8.23 15.85
CA ILE A 358 11.11 -7.18 14.84
C ILE A 358 11.16 -7.82 13.46
N LEU A 359 10.22 -7.42 12.59
CA LEU A 359 10.15 -7.91 11.22
C LEU A 359 11.35 -7.50 10.38
N GLY A 360 11.80 -8.44 9.57
CA GLY A 360 12.92 -8.27 8.67
C GLY A 360 12.80 -9.19 7.45
N ARG A 361 13.95 -9.51 6.84
CA ARG A 361 14.03 -10.33 5.63
C ARG A 361 13.61 -11.79 5.79
N ASP A 362 13.48 -12.25 7.03
CA ASP A 362 13.00 -13.60 7.33
C ASP A 362 11.50 -13.72 7.00
N GLN A 363 10.75 -12.62 7.10
CA GLN A 363 9.32 -12.55 6.83
C GLN A 363 9.01 -11.90 5.48
N LEU A 364 9.77 -10.86 5.10
CA LEU A 364 9.50 -10.02 3.94
C LEU A 364 10.66 -10.09 2.94
N VAL A 365 10.39 -10.31 1.66
CA VAL A 365 11.45 -10.44 0.63
C VAL A 365 12.12 -9.10 0.28
N ASP A 366 11.47 -8.00 0.66
CA ASP A 366 11.97 -6.63 0.59
C ASP A 366 11.46 -5.77 1.77
N HIS A 367 11.17 -4.49 1.52
CA HIS A 367 10.70 -3.54 2.50
C HIS A 367 9.26 -3.79 2.98
N VAL A 368 8.41 -4.50 2.20
CA VAL A 368 6.97 -4.66 2.50
C VAL A 368 6.37 -6.00 2.04
N HIS A 369 6.92 -6.65 1.01
CA HIS A 369 6.30 -7.81 0.39
C HIS A 369 6.55 -9.10 1.18
N PRO A 370 5.50 -9.85 1.60
CA PRO A 370 5.66 -11.10 2.32
C PRO A 370 6.37 -12.19 1.52
N SER A 371 7.11 -13.07 2.20
CA SER A 371 7.63 -14.30 1.62
C SER A 371 6.50 -15.29 1.30
N PHE A 372 6.79 -16.37 0.58
CA PHE A 372 5.78 -17.40 0.30
C PHE A 372 5.20 -17.99 1.57
N THR A 373 6.05 -18.31 2.54
CA THR A 373 5.63 -18.81 3.85
C THR A 373 4.74 -17.80 4.57
N VAL A 374 5.06 -16.51 4.51
CA VAL A 374 4.22 -15.51 5.17
C VAL A 374 2.91 -15.28 4.41
N ASN A 375 2.88 -15.37 3.07
CA ASN A 375 1.61 -15.33 2.32
C ASN A 375 0.70 -16.51 2.70
N GLN A 376 1.25 -17.72 2.86
CA GLN A 376 0.51 -18.89 3.35
C GLN A 376 -0.03 -18.67 4.78
N GLN A 377 0.81 -18.14 5.68
CA GLN A 377 0.37 -17.83 7.04
C GLN A 377 -0.74 -16.77 7.07
N ILE A 378 -0.63 -15.72 6.24
CA ILE A 378 -1.66 -14.67 6.11
C ILE A 378 -2.98 -15.29 5.64
N ALA A 379 -2.94 -16.18 4.64
CA ALA A 379 -4.13 -16.85 4.14
C ALA A 379 -4.84 -17.67 5.22
N VAL A 380 -4.10 -18.50 5.96
CA VAL A 380 -4.67 -19.29 7.06
C VAL A 380 -5.23 -18.38 8.15
N ARG A 381 -4.50 -17.32 8.52
CA ARG A 381 -4.99 -16.36 9.52
C ARG A 381 -6.25 -15.64 9.04
N LEU A 382 -6.35 -15.27 7.77
CA LEU A 382 -7.57 -14.67 7.23
C LEU A 382 -8.76 -15.64 7.29
N ALA A 383 -8.56 -16.92 6.97
CA ALA A 383 -9.60 -17.92 7.14
C ALA A 383 -10.05 -18.04 8.60
N GLU A 384 -9.11 -18.07 9.56
CA GLU A 384 -9.43 -18.08 11.00
C GLU A 384 -10.23 -16.82 11.42
N GLU A 385 -9.92 -15.65 10.88
CA GLU A 385 -10.72 -14.43 11.12
C GLU A 385 -12.12 -14.53 10.48
N MET A 386 -12.24 -15.17 9.31
CA MET A 386 -13.53 -15.44 8.67
C MET A 386 -14.38 -16.40 9.51
N GLU A 387 -13.77 -17.44 10.10
CA GLU A 387 -14.46 -18.36 11.00
C GLU A 387 -14.93 -17.67 12.29
N GLN A 388 -14.08 -16.82 12.89
CA GLN A 388 -14.46 -16.01 14.06
C GLN A 388 -15.61 -15.04 13.77
N ALA A 389 -15.78 -14.63 12.51
CA ALA A 389 -16.87 -13.79 12.04
C ALA A 389 -18.10 -14.58 11.57
N ASP A 390 -18.15 -15.90 11.82
CA ASP A 390 -19.21 -16.82 11.40
C ASP A 390 -19.45 -16.84 9.86
N LEU A 391 -18.43 -16.53 9.06
CA LEU A 391 -18.52 -16.48 7.60
C LEU A 391 -18.23 -17.83 6.93
N VAL A 392 -17.46 -18.69 7.59
CA VAL A 392 -17.01 -20.00 7.13
C VAL A 392 -16.85 -20.95 8.32
N SER A 393 -17.00 -22.25 8.12
CA SER A 393 -16.64 -23.28 9.12
C SER A 393 -15.40 -24.05 8.69
N LEU A 394 -14.34 -24.04 9.50
CA LEU A 394 -13.06 -24.67 9.17
C LEU A 394 -12.90 -26.03 9.85
N PRO A 395 -12.11 -26.95 9.28
CA PRO A 395 -11.82 -28.23 9.91
C PRO A 395 -10.83 -28.08 11.08
N ASP A 396 -10.97 -28.95 12.08
CA ASP A 396 -9.95 -29.13 13.12
C ASP A 396 -8.59 -29.47 12.49
N GLY A 397 -7.52 -28.84 12.97
CA GLY A 397 -6.16 -29.09 12.46
C GLY A 397 -5.90 -28.52 11.06
N LEU A 398 -6.63 -27.46 10.66
CA LEU A 398 -6.50 -26.78 9.36
C LEU A 398 -5.04 -26.63 8.86
N HIS A 399 -4.13 -26.20 9.75
CA HIS A 399 -2.71 -26.00 9.39
C HIS A 399 -2.04 -27.27 8.83
N ASP A 400 -2.35 -28.44 9.39
CA ASP A 400 -1.79 -29.72 8.94
C ASP A 400 -2.43 -30.19 7.63
N ILE A 401 -3.68 -29.80 7.38
CA ILE A 401 -4.44 -30.14 6.17
C ILE A 401 -3.94 -29.33 4.96
N VAL A 402 -3.75 -28.02 5.12
CA VAL A 402 -3.40 -27.13 4.00
C VAL A 402 -1.90 -27.15 3.66
N ALA A 403 -1.03 -27.50 4.61
CA ALA A 403 0.42 -27.46 4.38
C ALA A 403 0.90 -28.34 3.21
N PRO A 404 0.45 -29.61 3.06
CA PRO A 404 0.79 -30.43 1.90
C PRO A 404 0.26 -29.88 0.58
N GLU A 405 -0.94 -29.27 0.57
CA GLU A 405 -1.51 -28.68 -0.63
C GLU A 405 -0.75 -27.43 -1.06
N PHE A 406 -0.42 -26.55 -0.13
CA PHE A 406 0.43 -25.39 -0.41
C PHE A 406 1.79 -25.81 -0.99
N GLN A 407 2.37 -26.89 -0.47
CA GLN A 407 3.60 -27.45 -1.01
C GLN A 407 3.41 -28.01 -2.43
N ALA A 408 2.35 -28.79 -2.67
CA ALA A 408 2.04 -29.34 -3.98
C ALA A 408 1.77 -28.24 -5.01
N HIS A 409 1.03 -27.19 -4.63
CA HIS A 409 0.78 -26.00 -5.45
C HIS A 409 2.09 -25.32 -5.85
N LEU A 410 2.97 -25.02 -4.89
CA LEU A 410 4.28 -24.44 -5.17
C LEU A 410 5.14 -25.31 -6.09
N GLN A 411 5.10 -26.63 -5.93
CA GLN A 411 5.82 -27.59 -6.77
C GLN A 411 5.24 -27.70 -8.19
N SER A 412 3.97 -27.34 -8.38
CA SER A 412 3.32 -27.32 -9.70
C SER A 412 3.76 -26.13 -10.55
N LEU A 413 4.28 -25.06 -9.92
CA LEU A 413 4.69 -23.85 -10.61
C LEU A 413 5.97 -24.05 -11.42
N ASN A 414 5.98 -23.53 -12.65
CA ASN A 414 7.13 -23.60 -13.55
C ASN A 414 8.35 -22.85 -12.97
N ASN A 415 9.56 -23.39 -13.10
CA ASN A 415 10.81 -22.70 -12.75
C ASN A 415 10.96 -21.27 -13.33
N LEU A 416 10.39 -21.02 -14.51
CA LEU A 416 10.37 -19.67 -15.11
C LEU A 416 9.63 -18.65 -14.23
N TYR A 417 8.55 -19.05 -13.57
CA TYR A 417 7.79 -18.22 -12.63
C TYR A 417 8.70 -17.63 -11.54
N PHE A 418 9.50 -18.49 -10.90
CA PHE A 418 10.41 -18.07 -9.84
C PHE A 418 11.59 -17.24 -10.35
N LEU A 419 12.00 -17.41 -11.61
CA LEU A 419 13.03 -16.58 -12.23
C LEU A 419 12.49 -15.16 -12.51
N ASP A 420 11.28 -15.05 -13.05
CA ASP A 420 10.67 -13.76 -13.36
C ASP A 420 10.31 -12.98 -12.10
N GLY A 421 9.83 -13.65 -11.04
CA GLY A 421 9.62 -13.01 -9.75
C GLY A 421 10.92 -12.51 -9.10
N ARG A 422 12.04 -13.26 -9.24
CA ARG A 422 13.35 -12.79 -8.77
C ARG A 422 13.87 -11.58 -9.55
N ARG A 423 13.66 -11.55 -10.87
CA ARG A 423 13.98 -10.38 -11.72
C ARG A 423 13.17 -9.17 -11.29
N THR A 424 11.86 -9.35 -11.11
CA THR A 424 10.96 -8.31 -10.60
C THR A 424 11.43 -7.76 -9.26
N LEU A 425 11.77 -8.64 -8.30
CA LEU A 425 12.28 -8.24 -6.99
C LEU A 425 13.56 -7.41 -7.10
N GLN A 426 14.45 -7.75 -8.04
CA GLN A 426 15.68 -7.00 -8.28
C GLN A 426 15.37 -5.58 -8.82
N VAL A 427 14.50 -5.49 -9.83
CA VAL A 427 14.05 -4.20 -10.39
C VAL A 427 13.41 -3.32 -9.32
N MET A 428 12.54 -3.89 -8.48
CA MET A 428 11.90 -3.15 -7.39
C MET A 428 12.94 -2.64 -6.36
N LYS A 429 13.94 -3.45 -6.01
CA LYS A 429 15.04 -3.02 -5.13
C LYS A 429 15.85 -1.88 -5.72
N GLU A 430 16.03 -1.85 -7.04
CA GLU A 430 16.70 -0.74 -7.74
C GLU A 430 15.83 0.51 -7.78
N TRP A 431 14.54 0.36 -8.08
CA TRP A 431 13.55 1.45 -8.08
C TRP A 431 13.49 2.17 -6.72
N THR A 432 13.42 1.42 -5.61
CA THR A 432 13.43 2.02 -4.26
C THR A 432 14.72 2.78 -3.91
N GLN A 433 15.80 2.57 -4.67
CA GLN A 433 17.07 3.29 -4.53
C GLN A 433 17.14 4.54 -5.42
N GLY A 434 16.03 4.93 -6.05
CA GLY A 434 15.95 6.08 -6.95
C GLY A 434 16.62 5.85 -8.30
N ARG A 435 16.77 4.58 -8.73
CA ARG A 435 17.33 4.20 -10.04
C ARG A 435 16.27 3.99 -11.12
N GLY A 436 15.12 4.67 -11.01
CA GLY A 436 14.12 4.68 -12.07
C GLY A 436 14.66 5.38 -13.33
N ASP A 437 14.36 4.82 -14.50
CA ASP A 437 14.80 5.30 -15.81
C ASP A 437 13.70 6.08 -16.58
N GLY A 438 12.62 6.46 -15.89
CA GLY A 438 11.52 7.21 -16.47
C GLY A 438 11.82 8.70 -16.71
N PRO A 439 10.88 9.44 -17.31
CA PRO A 439 11.08 10.84 -17.70
C PRO A 439 11.38 11.74 -16.49
N PRO A 440 12.09 12.88 -16.67
CA PRO A 440 12.30 13.83 -15.59
C PRO A 440 10.95 14.33 -15.04
N LEU A 441 10.89 14.56 -13.72
CA LEU A 441 9.72 15.19 -13.10
C LEU A 441 9.50 16.56 -13.74
N GLN A 442 8.32 16.77 -14.33
CA GLN A 442 7.94 18.11 -14.76
C GLN A 442 7.81 18.99 -13.51
N SER A 443 8.42 20.18 -13.55
CA SER A 443 8.56 21.04 -12.38
C SER A 443 7.20 21.58 -11.91
N HIS A 444 6.51 20.86 -11.03
CA HIS A 444 5.34 21.38 -10.30
C HIS A 444 5.72 22.44 -9.23
N GLN A 445 6.97 22.91 -9.22
CA GLN A 445 7.50 23.89 -8.27
C GLN A 445 7.98 25.17 -8.98
N LYS A 446 7.05 25.96 -9.53
CA LYS A 446 7.28 27.39 -9.77
C LYS A 446 5.97 28.17 -9.64
N THR A 447 5.49 28.36 -8.41
CA THR A 447 4.59 29.48 -8.06
C THR A 447 4.32 29.50 -6.55
N ALA A 448 5.37 29.72 -5.74
CA ALA A 448 5.20 30.12 -4.34
C ALA A 448 6.44 30.85 -3.81
N SER A 449 7.02 31.76 -4.60
CA SER A 449 8.14 32.59 -4.14
C SER A 449 8.50 33.68 -5.15
N GLN A 450 7.54 34.52 -5.53
CA GLN A 450 7.84 35.85 -6.10
C GLN A 450 6.56 36.68 -6.18
N GLU A 451 6.17 37.27 -5.05
CA GLU A 451 5.44 38.54 -5.06
C GLU A 451 5.55 39.13 -3.64
N GLY A 452 6.17 40.30 -3.52
CA GLY A 452 6.01 41.15 -2.33
C GLY A 452 7.26 41.69 -1.63
N THR A 453 8.29 42.17 -2.35
CA THR A 453 9.19 43.25 -1.88
C THR A 453 9.80 43.91 -3.12
N ALA A 454 9.30 45.04 -3.64
CA ALA A 454 9.43 46.44 -3.18
C ALA A 454 9.87 47.26 -4.44
N PRO A 455 9.81 48.61 -4.46
CA PRO A 455 9.19 49.57 -3.56
C PRO A 455 7.89 50.20 -4.09
#